data_AF-A0AAX2JB74-F1
#
_entry.id   AF-A0AAX2JB74-F1
#
_cell.length_a   1.000
_cell.length_b   1.000
_cell.length_c   1.000
_cell.angle_alpha   90.00
_cell.angle_beta   90.00
_cell.angle_gamma   90.00
#
_symmetry.space_group_name_H-M   'P 1'
#
loop_
_entity.id
_entity.type
_entity.pdbx_description
1 polymer ?
#
loop_
_entity_poly.entity_id
_entity_poly.type
_entity_poly.pdbx_seq_one_letter_code
_entity_poly.pdbx_strand_id
1 'polypeptide(L)'
;MTKNITLETLLTRKQQSENDKMKVFLFNSEVLGGNIEIVKQKARDIMKIMDSTDERGMEASNEMNCKIILKHCPIFKEKELQTAYGVAEPHELVIKVFDENLGEIGKLAEKILGIYGLADEKKKSNLIEEEVEEIKN
;
A
#
# COMPACT_ATOMS: atom_id res chain seq x y z
N MET A 1 -3.43 -29.35 -17.21
CA MET A 1 -4.83 -29.58 -16.82
C MET A 1 -5.25 -28.48 -15.87
N THR A 2 -6.26 -27.70 -16.25
CA THR A 2 -6.80 -26.62 -15.41
C THR A 2 -7.71 -27.24 -14.35
N LYS A 3 -7.41 -27.04 -13.06
CA LYS A 3 -8.28 -27.49 -11.98
C LYS A 3 -9.52 -26.58 -11.93
N ASN A 4 -10.71 -27.18 -11.95
CA ASN A 4 -11.95 -26.42 -11.73
C ASN A 4 -12.01 -25.97 -10.27
N ILE A 5 -12.49 -24.75 -10.04
CA ILE A 5 -12.75 -24.24 -8.69
C ILE A 5 -13.98 -24.97 -8.12
N THR A 6 -13.84 -25.52 -6.91
CA THR A 6 -14.92 -26.24 -6.20
C THR A 6 -15.43 -25.43 -5.01
N LEU A 7 -16.59 -25.80 -4.49
CA LEU A 7 -17.16 -25.19 -3.27
C LEU A 7 -16.20 -25.31 -2.07
N GLU A 8 -15.56 -26.47 -1.91
CA GLU A 8 -14.57 -26.72 -0.86
C GLU A 8 -13.36 -25.77 -0.95
N THR A 9 -12.87 -25.52 -2.17
CA THR A 9 -11.80 -24.54 -2.42
C THR A 9 -12.20 -23.13 -1.99
N LEU A 10 -13.44 -22.72 -2.24
CA LEU A 10 -13.94 -21.39 -1.84
C LEU A 10 -14.15 -21.28 -0.33
N LEU A 11 -14.63 -22.33 0.32
CA LEU A 11 -14.81 -22.37 1.77
C LEU A 11 -13.47 -22.33 2.52
N THR A 12 -12.46 -23.06 2.02
CA THR A 12 -11.08 -23.00 2.54
C THR A 12 -10.51 -21.59 2.41
N ARG A 13 -10.74 -20.93 1.27
CA ARG A 13 -10.32 -19.53 1.04
C ARG A 13 -10.98 -18.55 2.00
N LYS A 14 -12.24 -18.79 2.41
CA LYS A 14 -12.93 -17.94 3.39
C LYS A 14 -12.20 -17.92 4.74
N GLN A 15 -11.77 -19.08 5.23
CA GLN A 15 -11.02 -19.18 6.48
C GLN A 15 -9.67 -18.47 6.39
N GLN A 16 -8.96 -18.63 5.28
CA GLN A 16 -7.70 -17.92 5.02
C GLN A 16 -7.90 -16.39 4.99
N SER A 17 -8.98 -15.93 4.33
CA SER A 17 -9.32 -14.51 4.27
C SER A 17 -9.65 -13.89 5.64
N GLU A 18 -10.06 -14.66 6.64
CA GLU A 18 -10.30 -14.15 7.99
C GLU A 18 -8.99 -13.90 8.74
N ASN A 19 -8.01 -14.79 8.57
CA ASN A 19 -6.66 -14.64 9.14
C ASN A 19 -5.88 -13.49 8.47
N ASP A 20 -6.07 -13.28 7.17
CA ASP A 20 -5.39 -12.24 6.40
C ASP A 20 -5.85 -10.80 6.72
N LYS A 21 -6.92 -10.62 7.51
CA LYS A 21 -7.43 -9.28 7.90
C LYS A 21 -6.44 -8.49 8.75
N MET A 22 -5.47 -9.16 9.38
CA MET A 22 -4.45 -8.53 10.23
C MET A 22 -3.04 -8.62 9.64
N LYS A 23 -2.90 -8.98 8.36
CA LYS A 23 -1.58 -9.13 7.73
C LYS A 23 -0.89 -7.76 7.63
N VAL A 24 0.28 -7.68 8.25
CA VAL A 24 1.23 -6.58 8.09
C VAL A 24 2.16 -6.94 6.92
N PHE A 25 2.41 -5.96 6.06
CA PHE A 25 3.35 -6.05 4.95
C PHE A 25 4.47 -5.05 5.18
N LEU A 26 5.67 -5.35 4.69
CA LEU A 26 6.80 -4.43 4.76
C LEU A 26 7.07 -3.86 3.37
N PHE A 27 7.43 -2.58 3.34
CA PHE A 27 7.98 -1.92 2.17
C PHE A 27 9.35 -1.38 2.52
N ASN A 28 10.39 -1.86 1.84
CA ASN A 28 11.72 -1.31 1.98
C ASN A 28 11.78 0.02 1.22
N SER A 29 12.05 1.11 1.95
CA SER A 29 12.26 2.42 1.33
C SER A 29 13.74 2.69 1.14
N GLU A 30 14.13 2.93 -0.11
CA GLU A 30 15.49 3.36 -0.47
C GLU A 30 15.76 4.79 0.04
N VAL A 31 14.73 5.64 0.05
CA VAL A 31 14.82 7.04 0.48
C VAL A 31 14.97 7.16 1.99
N LEU A 32 14.21 6.38 2.77
CA LEU A 32 14.27 6.41 4.23
C LEU A 32 15.31 5.44 4.81
N GLY A 33 15.90 4.57 3.98
CA GLY A 33 16.90 3.59 4.40
C GLY A 33 16.36 2.52 5.35
N GLY A 34 15.07 2.20 5.27
CA GLY A 34 14.41 1.30 6.22
C GLY A 34 13.04 0.78 5.76
N ASN A 35 12.47 -0.11 6.57
CA ASN A 35 11.18 -0.73 6.27
C ASN A 35 10.01 0.08 6.85
N ILE A 36 8.99 0.28 6.03
CA ILE A 36 7.71 0.88 6.41
C ILE A 36 6.69 -0.23 6.57
N GLU A 37 6.01 -0.26 7.72
CA GLU A 37 4.91 -1.17 7.98
C GLU A 37 3.62 -0.71 7.28
N ILE A 38 3.02 -1.63 6.52
CA ILE A 38 1.75 -1.47 5.84
C ILE A 38 0.74 -2.39 6.49
N VAL A 39 -0.32 -1.82 7.06
CA VAL A 39 -1.43 -2.55 7.65
C VAL A 39 -2.59 -2.60 6.66
N LYS A 40 -2.96 -3.81 6.21
CA LYS A 40 -4.10 -4.01 5.32
C LYS A 40 -5.38 -3.45 5.95
N GLN A 41 -6.12 -2.66 5.18
CA GLN A 41 -7.40 -2.10 5.57
C GLN A 41 -8.54 -2.81 4.84
N LYS A 42 -9.78 -2.38 5.10
CA LYS A 42 -10.94 -2.85 4.33
C LYS A 42 -10.85 -2.29 2.91
N ALA A 43 -11.12 -3.11 1.90
CA ALA A 43 -11.14 -2.66 0.50
C ALA A 43 -12.06 -1.44 0.26
N ARG A 44 -13.14 -1.33 1.05
CA ARG A 44 -14.03 -0.15 1.03
C ARG A 44 -13.31 1.16 1.33
N ASP A 45 -12.29 1.15 2.18
CA ASP A 45 -11.55 2.36 2.52
C ASP A 45 -10.67 2.82 1.35
N ILE A 46 -10.09 1.89 0.59
CA ILE A 46 -9.38 2.20 -0.66
C ILE A 46 -10.34 2.78 -1.70
N MET A 47 -11.49 2.12 -1.91
CA MET A 47 -12.49 2.60 -2.88
C MET A 47 -12.93 4.04 -2.56
N LYS A 48 -13.20 4.35 -1.29
CA LYS A 48 -13.54 5.72 -0.87
C LYS A 48 -12.45 6.75 -1.16
N ILE A 49 -11.17 6.37 -1.08
CA ILE A 49 -10.06 7.27 -1.40
C ILE A 49 -10.00 7.48 -2.92
N MET A 50 -10.13 6.42 -3.70
CA MET A 50 -10.12 6.49 -5.17
C MET A 50 -11.34 7.26 -5.72
N ASP A 51 -12.51 7.10 -5.11
CA ASP A 51 -13.75 7.79 -5.48
C ASP A 51 -13.76 9.26 -5.03
N SER A 52 -12.82 9.70 -4.18
CA SER A 52 -12.84 11.06 -3.60
C SER A 52 -12.35 12.16 -4.53
N THR A 53 -11.91 11.82 -5.74
CA THR A 53 -11.30 12.75 -6.70
C THR A 53 -11.83 12.49 -8.11
N ASP A 54 -12.59 13.45 -8.66
CA ASP A 54 -12.95 13.50 -10.09
C ASP A 54 -11.84 14.16 -10.95
N GLU A 55 -10.84 14.74 -10.28
CA GLU A 55 -9.76 15.49 -10.91
C GLU A 55 -8.73 14.57 -11.56
N ARG A 56 -8.23 15.00 -12.73
CA ARG A 56 -7.23 14.26 -13.50
C ARG A 56 -5.95 15.08 -13.55
N GLY A 57 -4.82 14.42 -13.27
CA GLY A 57 -3.52 15.07 -13.35
C GLY A 57 -2.49 14.44 -12.40
N MET A 58 -1.26 14.91 -12.52
CA MET A 58 -0.15 14.40 -11.71
C MET A 58 -0.29 14.79 -10.23
N GLU A 59 -0.76 16.02 -9.96
CA GLU A 59 -1.01 16.52 -8.60
C GLU A 59 -2.09 15.69 -7.88
N ALA A 60 -3.27 15.57 -8.50
CA ALA A 60 -4.38 14.75 -8.00
C ALA A 60 -3.96 13.28 -7.78
N SER A 61 -3.17 12.70 -8.70
CA SER A 61 -2.64 11.35 -8.54
C SER A 61 -1.69 11.23 -7.35
N ASN A 62 -0.84 12.23 -7.12
CA ASN A 62 0.10 12.21 -6.01
C ASN A 62 -0.62 12.40 -4.67
N GLU A 63 -1.62 13.28 -4.61
CA GLU A 63 -2.46 13.44 -3.43
C GLU A 63 -3.19 12.14 -3.08
N MET A 64 -3.74 11.43 -4.08
CA MET A 64 -4.34 10.11 -3.89
C MET A 64 -3.34 9.11 -3.31
N ASN A 65 -2.11 9.07 -3.84
CA ASN A 65 -1.05 8.21 -3.31
C ASN A 65 -0.76 8.53 -1.84
N CYS A 66 -0.63 9.80 -1.48
CA CYS A 66 -0.38 10.24 -0.11
C CYS A 66 -1.53 9.84 0.83
N LYS A 67 -2.79 9.98 0.40
CA LYS A 67 -3.96 9.54 1.17
C LYS A 67 -3.98 8.02 1.39
N ILE A 68 -3.63 7.24 0.37
CA ILE A 68 -3.52 5.77 0.46
C ILE A 68 -2.44 5.39 1.49
N ILE A 69 -1.26 6.00 1.41
CA ILE A 69 -0.13 5.76 2.32
C ILE A 69 -0.51 6.10 3.75
N LEU A 70 -1.00 7.33 3.97
CA LEU A 70 -1.41 7.79 5.30
C LEU A 70 -2.43 6.83 5.92
N LYS A 71 -3.35 6.28 5.13
CA LYS A 71 -4.37 5.36 5.63
C LYS A 71 -3.78 4.01 6.08
N HIS A 72 -2.79 3.47 5.37
CA HIS A 72 -2.28 2.11 5.54
C HIS A 72 -1.00 2.02 6.37
N CYS A 73 -0.23 3.09 6.46
CA CYS A 73 1.06 3.12 7.14
C CYS A 73 0.92 3.89 8.47
N PRO A 74 0.82 3.20 9.63
CA PRO A 74 0.50 3.84 10.91
C PRO A 74 1.49 4.92 11.34
N ILE A 75 2.78 4.77 10.98
CA ILE A 75 3.85 5.71 11.35
C ILE A 75 3.56 7.15 10.91
N PHE A 76 2.87 7.36 9.78
CA PHE A 76 2.50 8.69 9.29
C PHE A 76 1.29 9.30 10.02
N LYS A 77 0.61 8.54 10.88
CA LYS A 77 -0.48 9.03 11.74
C LYS A 77 0.02 9.51 13.11
N GLU A 78 1.30 9.30 13.41
CA GLU A 78 1.88 9.70 14.69
C GLU A 78 1.88 11.22 14.84
N LYS A 79 1.28 11.69 15.94
CA LYS A 79 1.10 13.13 16.21
C LYS A 79 2.43 13.85 16.38
N GLU A 80 3.40 13.18 16.98
CA GLU A 80 4.75 13.72 17.16
C GLU A 80 5.39 14.02 15.80
N LEU A 81 5.27 13.07 14.86
CA LEU A 81 5.78 13.22 13.51
C LEU A 81 5.06 14.35 12.75
N GLN A 82 3.73 14.40 12.80
CA GLN A 82 2.95 15.47 12.16
C GLN A 82 3.29 16.86 12.72
N THR A 83 3.49 16.96 14.04
CA THR A 83 3.85 18.22 14.70
C THR A 83 5.26 18.66 14.31
N ALA A 84 6.23 17.74 14.27
CA ALA A 84 7.60 18.03 13.88
C ALA A 84 7.72 18.57 12.45
N TYR A 85 6.89 18.06 11.53
CA TYR A 85 6.87 18.50 10.13
C TYR A 85 5.93 19.69 9.85
N GLY A 86 5.14 20.13 10.84
CA GLY A 86 4.26 21.30 10.75
C GLY A 86 3.36 21.31 9.51
N VAL A 87 2.75 20.18 9.19
CA VAL A 87 1.88 20.03 8.01
C VAL A 87 0.49 20.62 8.27
N ALA A 88 -0.10 21.24 7.24
CA ALA A 88 -1.45 21.78 7.33
C ALA A 88 -2.47 20.65 7.17
N GLU A 89 -2.22 19.76 6.22
CA GLU A 89 -3.04 18.59 5.96
C GLU A 89 -2.25 17.29 6.23
N PRO A 90 -2.86 16.26 6.88
CA PRO A 90 -2.15 15.04 7.25
C PRO A 90 -1.46 14.29 6.10
N HIS A 91 -1.98 14.40 4.87
CA HIS A 91 -1.42 13.72 3.70
C HIS A 91 -0.15 14.42 3.16
N GLU A 92 0.05 15.72 3.43
CA GLU A 92 1.26 16.47 3.06
C GLU A 92 2.51 15.93 3.78
N LEU A 93 2.32 15.28 4.94
CA LEU A 93 3.41 14.67 5.69
C LEU A 93 4.18 13.68 4.83
N VAL A 94 3.48 12.89 4.01
CA VAL A 94 4.09 11.89 3.16
C VAL A 94 5.05 12.57 2.18
N ILE A 95 4.64 13.66 1.53
CA ILE A 95 5.50 14.40 0.60
C ILE A 95 6.76 14.91 1.29
N LYS A 96 6.62 15.50 2.49
CA LYS A 96 7.75 16.04 3.24
C LYS A 96 8.70 14.97 3.78
N VAL A 97 8.18 13.85 4.28
CA VAL A 97 9.00 12.76 4.82
C VAL A 97 9.83 12.12 3.72
N PHE A 98 9.28 11.99 2.52
CA PHE A 98 9.99 11.45 1.35
C PHE A 98 10.81 12.51 0.59
N ASP A 99 10.98 13.71 1.13
CA ASP A 99 11.77 14.80 0.52
C ASP A 99 11.38 15.05 -0.96
N GLU A 100 10.06 15.18 -1.20
CA GLU A 100 9.48 15.38 -2.53
C GLU A 100 9.76 14.25 -3.55
N ASN A 101 10.25 13.09 -3.11
CA ASN A 101 10.46 11.92 -3.98
C ASN A 101 9.14 11.25 -4.37
N LEU A 102 8.47 11.83 -5.38
CA LEU A 102 7.20 11.34 -5.92
C LEU A 102 7.28 9.90 -6.47
N GLY A 103 8.48 9.48 -6.89
CA GLY A 103 8.72 8.13 -7.40
C GLY A 103 8.58 7.07 -6.30
N GLU A 104 9.24 7.29 -5.17
CA GLU A 104 9.19 6.39 -4.01
C GLU A 104 7.78 6.36 -3.39
N ILE A 105 7.13 7.53 -3.28
CA ILE A 105 5.73 7.66 -2.88
C ILE A 105 4.83 6.81 -3.80
N GLY A 106 5.04 6.91 -5.11
CA GLY A 106 4.33 6.10 -6.10
C GLY A 106 4.55 4.61 -5.90
N LYS A 107 5.79 4.15 -5.69
CA LYS A 107 6.11 2.73 -5.44
C LYS A 107 5.42 2.20 -4.18
N LEU A 108 5.43 2.96 -3.08
CA LEU A 108 4.78 2.56 -1.84
C LEU A 108 3.26 2.46 -2.01
N ALA A 109 2.63 3.46 -2.65
CA ALA A 109 1.21 3.43 -2.96
C ALA A 109 0.85 2.24 -3.87
N GLU A 110 1.68 1.95 -4.88
CA GLU A 110 1.54 0.80 -5.78
C GLU A 110 1.61 -0.53 -5.01
N LYS A 111 2.55 -0.68 -4.07
CA LYS A 111 2.65 -1.85 -3.19
C LYS A 111 1.35 -2.03 -2.38
N ILE A 112 0.80 -0.95 -1.84
CA ILE A 112 -0.47 -0.97 -1.10
C ILE A 112 -1.62 -1.39 -2.01
N LEU A 113 -1.74 -0.81 -3.21
CA LEU A 113 -2.76 -1.19 -4.20
C LEU A 113 -2.62 -2.66 -4.62
N GLY A 114 -1.40 -3.19 -4.69
CA GLY A 114 -1.10 -4.59 -4.95
C GLY A 114 -1.73 -5.56 -3.94
N ILE A 115 -1.86 -5.16 -2.67
CA ILE A 115 -2.53 -5.95 -1.62
C ILE A 115 -4.01 -6.21 -1.97
N TYR A 116 -4.61 -5.32 -2.77
CA TYR A 116 -5.99 -5.39 -3.24
C TYR A 116 -6.12 -5.88 -4.69
N GLY A 117 -5.01 -6.24 -5.34
CA GLY A 117 -5.02 -6.61 -6.75
C GLY A 117 -5.25 -5.44 -7.70
N LEU A 118 -4.96 -4.22 -7.26
CA LEU A 118 -5.14 -2.97 -8.03
C LEU A 118 -3.82 -2.38 -8.53
N ALA A 119 -2.69 -3.06 -8.30
CA ALA A 119 -1.42 -2.64 -8.89
C ALA A 119 -1.45 -2.80 -10.41
N ASP A 120 -0.82 -1.86 -11.11
CA ASP A 120 -0.61 -1.89 -12.55
C ASP A 120 0.27 -3.10 -12.90
N GLU A 121 -0.32 -4.07 -13.62
CA GLU A 121 0.32 -5.30 -14.08
C GLU A 121 1.62 -5.04 -14.85
N LYS A 122 1.76 -3.87 -15.49
CA LYS A 122 2.98 -3.50 -16.24
C LYS A 122 4.19 -3.19 -15.35
N LYS A 123 3.99 -2.94 -14.05
CA LYS A 123 5.05 -2.63 -13.08
C LYS A 123 5.44 -3.82 -12.18
N LYS A 124 4.85 -5.01 -12.39
CA LYS A 124 4.99 -6.19 -11.52
C LYS A 124 6.37 -6.89 -11.54
N SER A 125 7.34 -6.48 -12.37
CA SER A 125 8.57 -7.27 -12.54
C SER A 125 9.44 -7.43 -11.30
N ASN A 126 9.24 -6.65 -10.22
CA ASN A 126 10.16 -6.63 -9.08
C ASN A 126 9.55 -7.14 -7.75
N LEU A 127 8.33 -7.66 -7.73
CA LEU A 127 7.66 -8.06 -6.46
C LEU A 127 7.60 -9.57 -6.21
N ILE A 128 8.02 -10.39 -7.18
CA ILE A 128 7.91 -11.86 -7.12
C ILE A 128 9.25 -12.49 -6.71
N GLU A 129 10.36 -11.75 -6.74
CA GLU A 129 11.68 -12.30 -6.42
C GLU A 129 11.93 -12.48 -4.91
N GLU A 130 11.35 -11.63 -4.04
CA GLU A 130 11.60 -11.72 -2.58
C GLU A 130 10.88 -12.91 -1.89
N GLU A 131 9.71 -13.35 -2.36
CA GLU A 131 9.01 -14.51 -1.73
C GLU A 131 9.58 -15.88 -2.16
N VAL A 132 10.43 -15.93 -3.19
CA VAL A 132 10.97 -17.20 -3.72
C VAL A 132 12.37 -17.50 -3.17
N GLU A 133 13.15 -16.49 -2.77
CA GLU A 133 14.49 -16.70 -2.23
C GLU A 133 14.50 -17.18 -0.77
N GLU A 134 13.52 -16.83 0.05
CA GLU A 134 13.44 -17.31 1.45
C GLU A 134 13.07 -18.80 1.59
N ILE A 135 12.69 -19.48 0.50
CA ILE A 135 12.34 -20.92 0.52
C ILE A 135 13.54 -21.80 0.09
N LYS A 136 14.70 -21.22 -0.23
CA LYS A 136 15.83 -21.98 -0.79
C LYS A 136 17.12 -22.06 0.02
N ASN A 137 17.13 -21.67 1.30
CA ASN A 137 18.28 -21.92 2.19
C ASN A 137 17.91 -22.73 3.43
#